data_AF-A0A3R8TRX5-F1
#
_entry.id   AF-A0A3R8TRX5-F1
#
_cell.length_a   1.000
_cell.length_b   1.000
_cell.length_c   1.000
_cell.angle_alpha   90.00
_cell.angle_beta   90.00
_cell.angle_gamma   90.00
#
_symmetry.space_group_name_H-M   'P 1'
#
loop_
_entity.id
_entity.type
_entity.pdbx_description
1 polymer ?
#
loop_
_entity_poly.entity_id
_entity_poly.type
_entity_poly.pdbx_seq_one_letter_code
_entity_poly.pdbx_strand_id
1 'polypeptide(L)' 'MYKNTTSKTSDKVLNILHENGFSHLFNWEDYRYYKKQVADAFNLAFEIAQQFINNADTPSDYEEYIF' A
#
# COMPACT_ATOMS: atom_id res chain seq x y z
N MET A 1 18.73 3.52 -26.83
CA MET A 1 18.26 2.68 -25.71
C MET A 1 16.99 3.29 -25.16
N TYR A 2 15.82 2.76 -25.53
CA TYR A 2 14.56 3.19 -24.93
C TYR A 2 14.52 2.61 -23.52
N LYS A 3 14.77 3.44 -22.49
CA LYS A 3 14.45 3.08 -21.12
C LYS A 3 12.94 2.93 -21.08
N ASN A 4 12.44 1.70 -21.22
CA ASN A 4 11.08 1.34 -20.85
C ASN A 4 10.98 1.52 -19.33
N THR A 5 10.87 2.76 -18.88
CA THR A 5 10.43 3.07 -17.52
C THR A 5 8.94 2.79 -17.47
N THR A 6 8.56 1.52 -17.59
CA THR A 6 7.30 1.03 -17.04
C THR A 6 7.39 1.35 -15.55
N SER A 7 6.90 2.54 -15.19
CA SER A 7 6.75 2.96 -13.80
C SER A 7 5.92 1.87 -13.14
N LYS A 8 6.57 1.05 -12.33
CA LYS A 8 5.90 -0.11 -11.75
C LYS A 8 4.84 0.44 -10.79
N THR A 9 3.67 -0.18 -10.76
CA THR A 9 2.61 0.19 -9.82
C THR A 9 3.14 0.18 -8.38
N SER A 10 4.07 -0.74 -8.06
CA SER A 10 4.78 -0.78 -6.78
C SER A 10 5.56 0.49 -6.47
N ASP A 11 6.25 1.07 -7.45
CA ASP A 11 7.05 2.30 -7.24
C ASP A 11 6.12 3.50 -7.00
N LYS A 12 4.96 3.52 -7.69
CA LYS A 12 3.93 4.54 -7.46
C LYS A 12 3.29 4.40 -6.08
N VAL A 13 2.97 3.18 -5.64
CA VAL A 13 2.47 2.91 -4.29
C VAL A 13 3.48 3.38 -3.25
N LEU A 14 4.75 3.01 -3.40
CA LEU A 14 5.81 3.38 -2.47
C LEU A 14 6.00 4.89 -2.40
N ASN A 15 5.95 5.60 -3.53
CA ASN A 15 6.00 7.06 -3.55
C ASN A 15 4.81 7.69 -2.81
N ILE A 16 3.59 7.22 -3.06
CA ILE A 16 2.39 7.72 -2.36
C ILE A 16 2.53 7.48 -0.85
N LEU A 17 2.94 6.28 -0.44
CA LEU A 17 3.17 5.97 0.98
C LEU A 17 4.27 6.85 1.57
N HIS A 18 5.36 7.08 0.85
CA HIS A 18 6.44 7.94 1.29
C HIS A 18 6.00 9.40 1.47
N GLU A 19 5.22 9.94 0.53
CA GLU A 19 4.64 11.29 0.62
C GLU A 19 3.68 11.44 1.82
N ASN A 20 3.03 10.35 2.24
CA ASN A 20 2.14 10.33 3.41
C ASN A 20 2.84 9.90 4.71
N GLY A 21 4.15 9.63 4.72
CA GLY A 21 4.90 9.20 5.92
C GLY A 21 4.78 7.70 6.27
N PHE A 22 4.15 6.91 5.41
CA PHE A 22 3.84 5.50 5.59
C PHE A 22 4.74 4.55 4.78
N SER A 23 5.88 5.02 4.27
CA SER A 23 6.82 4.21 3.47
C SER A 23 7.28 2.92 4.17
N HIS A 24 7.33 2.95 5.51
CA HIS A 24 7.71 1.82 6.36
C HIS A 24 6.66 0.68 6.38
N LEU A 25 5.41 0.95 6.00
CA LEU A 25 4.36 -0.07 5.93
C LEU A 25 4.47 -0.94 4.68
N PHE A 26 5.17 -0.47 3.65
CA PHE A 26 5.22 -1.15 2.37
C PHE A 26 5.88 -2.52 2.49
N ASN A 27 5.12 -3.57 2.19
CA ASN A 27 5.64 -4.93 2.09
C ASN A 27 5.00 -5.66 0.88
N TRP A 28 5.70 -6.69 0.41
CA TRP A 28 5.29 -7.40 -0.81
C TRP A 28 4.09 -8.33 -0.60
N GLU A 29 3.82 -8.75 0.63
CA GLU A 29 2.69 -9.64 0.94
C GLU A 29 1.38 -8.88 0.86
N ASP A 30 1.27 -7.79 1.60
CA ASP A 30 0.14 -6.88 1.60
C ASP A 30 -0.06 -6.21 0.25
N TYR A 31 1.02 -5.79 -0.42
CA TYR A 31 0.92 -5.25 -1.79
C TYR A 31 0.24 -6.25 -2.73
N ARG A 32 0.62 -7.54 -2.68
CA ARG A 32 -0.01 -8.56 -3.53
C ARG A 32 -1.45 -8.83 -3.12
N TYR A 33 -1.75 -8.79 -1.83
CA TYR A 33 -3.09 -8.96 -1.29
C TYR A 33 -4.02 -7.81 -1.72
N TYR A 34 -3.65 -6.56 -1.45
CA TYR A 34 -4.42 -5.39 -1.84
C TYR A 34 -4.54 -5.25 -3.35
N LYS A 35 -3.47 -5.56 -4.11
CA LYS A 35 -3.53 -5.56 -5.58
C LYS A 35 -4.60 -6.51 -6.14
N LYS A 36 -4.86 -7.64 -5.47
CA LYS A 36 -5.96 -8.54 -5.85
C LYS A 36 -7.33 -7.98 -5.48
N GLN A 37 -7.43 -7.30 -4.34
CA GLN A 37 -8.69 -6.70 -3.89
C GLN A 37 -9.13 -5.51 -4.74
N VAL A 38 -8.19 -4.68 -5.17
CA VAL A 38 -8.49 -3.46 -5.94
C VAL A 38 -8.38 -3.68 -7.45
N ALA A 39 -8.48 -4.91 -7.93
CA ALA A 39 -8.22 -5.25 -9.34
C ALA A 39 -9.09 -4.47 -10.35
N ASP A 40 -10.29 -4.06 -9.93
CA ASP A 40 -11.22 -3.24 -10.72
C ASP A 40 -11.04 -1.73 -10.54
N ALA A 41 -10.07 -1.28 -9.74
CA ALA A 41 -9.85 0.14 -9.50
C ALA A 41 -9.17 0.83 -10.69
N PHE A 42 -9.68 2.00 -11.06
CA PHE A 42 -9.10 2.84 -12.12
C PHE A 42 -7.66 3.27 -11.81
N ASN A 43 -7.36 3.56 -10.52
CA ASN A 43 -6.03 3.90 -10.06
C ASN A 43 -5.52 2.92 -9.01
N LEU A 44 -4.99 1.78 -9.49
CA LEU A 44 -4.45 0.71 -8.66
C LEU A 44 -3.41 1.21 -7.63
N ALA A 45 -2.53 2.13 -8.02
CA ALA A 45 -1.46 2.57 -7.12
C ALA A 45 -2.01 3.37 -5.93
N PHE A 46 -2.98 4.24 -6.20
CA PHE A 46 -3.63 5.01 -5.14
C PHE A 46 -4.43 4.11 -4.21
N GLU A 47 -5.27 3.22 -4.76
CA GLU A 47 -6.10 2.35 -3.94
C GLU A 47 -5.29 1.36 -3.09
N ILE A 48 -4.21 0.80 -3.64
CA ILE A 48 -3.30 -0.04 -2.85
C ILE A 48 -2.68 0.77 -1.71
N ALA A 49 -2.22 2.00 -1.96
CA ALA A 49 -1.65 2.84 -0.91
C ALA A 49 -2.69 3.21 0.17
N GLN A 50 -3.94 3.48 -0.21
CA GLN A 50 -5.02 3.71 0.73
C GLN A 50 -5.29 2.49 1.61
N GLN A 51 -5.24 1.28 1.06
CA GLN A 51 -5.37 0.05 1.85
C GLN A 51 -4.28 -0.09 2.92
N PHE A 52 -3.03 0.25 2.58
CA PHE A 52 -1.93 0.27 3.56
C PHE A 52 -2.19 1.30 4.68
N ILE A 53 -2.61 2.51 4.32
CA ILE A 53 -2.88 3.59 5.28
C ILE A 53 -4.03 3.20 6.20
N ASN A 54 -5.14 2.72 5.63
CA ASN A 54 -6.31 2.29 6.39
C ASN A 54 -5.96 1.17 7.38
N ASN A 55 -5.17 0.18 6.98
CA ASN A 55 -4.76 -0.91 7.87
C ASN A 55 -3.79 -0.46 8.97
N ALA A 56 -2.99 0.58 8.76
CA ALA A 56 -2.13 1.12 9.81
C ALA A 56 -2.86 2.06 10.78
N ASP A 57 -3.86 2.79 10.30
CA ASP A 57 -4.77 3.57 11.15
C ASP A 57 -5.81 2.69 11.86
N THR A 58 -5.96 1.41 11.48
CA THR A 58 -6.82 0.50 12.22
C THR A 58 -6.06 0.13 13.51
N PRO A 59 -6.55 0.52 14.70
CA PRO A 59 -5.96 0.04 15.94
C PRO A 59 -6.03 -1.48 15.91
N SER A 60 -4.86 -2.09 16.07
CA SER A 60 -4.76 -3.54 16.20
C SER A 60 -5.68 -3.95 17.36
N ASP A 61 -6.71 -4.76 17.09
CA ASP A 61 -7.58 -5.38 18.12
C ASP A 61 -6.76 -6.19 19.17
N TYR A 62 -5.44 -6.29 19.01
CA TYR A 62 -4.49 -6.79 20.01
C TYR A 62 -4.17 -5.78 21.14
N GLU A 63 -4.75 -4.59 21.16
CA GLU A 63 -4.65 -3.64 22.29
C GLU A 63 -5.63 -3.92 23.45
N GLU A 64 -6.25 -5.10 23.52
CA GLU A 64 -7.11 -5.49 24.64
C GLU A 64 -6.49 -6.62 25.48
N TYR A 65 -5.37 -6.36 26.15
CA TYR A 65 -4.94 -7.14 27.33
C TYR A 65 -4.35 -6.22 28.40
N ILE A 66 -5.26 -5.55 29.11
CA ILE A 66 -4.94 -4.93 30.41
C ILE A 66 -5.14 -6.04 31.46
N PHE A 67 -4.05 -6.54 32.05
CA PHE A 67 -4.06 -7.47 33.18
C PHE A 67 -4.38 -6.76 34.49
#